data_AF-A0A3D5XSP5-F1
#
_entry.id   AF-A0A3D5XSP5-F1
#
_cell.length_a   1.000
_cell.length_b   1.000
_cell.length_c   1.000
_cell.angle_alpha   90.00
_cell.angle_beta   90.00
_cell.angle_gamma   90.00
#
_symmetry.space_group_name_H-M   'P 1'
#
loop_
_entity.id
_entity.type
_entity.pdbx_description
1 polymer ?
#
loop_
_entity_poly.entity_id
_entity_poly.type
_entity_poly.pdbx_seq_one_letter_code
_entity_poly.pdbx_strand_id
1 'polypeptide(L)'
;MIKCVIFDLDGLMIDSERAVRKMYVEVARELGFELDEEFFTGIIGSTKKAAQAQFDRFPLLQKNMASITKKRKEIVYNEIDNNPDFYHNHL
;
A
#
# COMPACT_ATOMS: atom_id res chain seq x y z
N MET A 1 -19.55 -16.21 -27.39
CA MET A 1 -19.24 -17.10 -26.25
C MET A 1 -17.92 -16.64 -25.64
N ILE A 2 -17.93 -16.19 -24.38
CA ILE A 2 -16.68 -15.81 -23.69
C ILE A 2 -15.87 -17.08 -23.44
N LYS A 3 -14.56 -17.01 -23.71
CA LYS A 3 -13.64 -18.15 -23.61
C LYS A 3 -12.79 -18.11 -22.34
N CYS A 4 -12.57 -16.92 -21.78
CA CYS A 4 -11.74 -16.67 -20.60
C CYS A 4 -12.08 -15.30 -20.00
N VAL A 5 -11.97 -15.20 -18.68
CA VAL A 5 -11.98 -13.95 -17.92
C VAL A 5 -10.76 -13.98 -17.00
N ILE A 6 -10.02 -12.87 -16.95
CA ILE A 6 -8.88 -12.69 -16.05
C ILE A 6 -9.28 -11.62 -15.04
N PHE A 7 -9.19 -11.96 -13.76
CA PHE A 7 -9.44 -11.05 -12.66
C PHE A 7 -8.11 -10.62 -12.06
N ASP A 8 -7.98 -9.32 -11.81
CA ASP A 8 -6.89 -8.80 -11.00
C ASP A 8 -7.16 -9.08 -9.51
N LEU A 9 -6.10 -9.16 -8.71
CA LEU A 9 -6.21 -9.39 -7.27
C LEU A 9 -6.30 -8.06 -6.53
N ASP A 10 -5.30 -7.20 -6.71
CA ASP A 10 -5.19 -5.92 -6.04
C ASP A 10 -6.23 -4.92 -6.57
N GLY A 11 -6.97 -4.26 -5.67
CA GLY A 11 -8.00 -3.28 -6.03
C GLY A 11 -9.26 -3.87 -6.67
N LEU A 12 -9.34 -5.20 -6.80
CA LEU A 12 -10.53 -5.90 -7.33
C LEU A 12 -11.03 -6.98 -6.37
N MET A 13 -10.16 -7.91 -5.96
CA MET A 13 -10.50 -8.95 -4.97
C MET A 13 -10.08 -8.57 -3.55
N ILE A 14 -9.05 -7.74 -3.40
CA ILE A 14 -8.58 -7.24 -2.10
C ILE A 14 -8.36 -5.72 -2.10
N ASP A 15 -8.69 -5.05 -0.99
CA ASP A 15 -8.45 -3.62 -0.78
C ASP A 15 -7.02 -3.38 -0.24
N SER A 16 -6.03 -3.79 -1.05
CA SER A 16 -4.62 -3.65 -0.69
C SER A 16 -4.15 -2.18 -0.66
N GLU A 17 -4.82 -1.30 -1.41
CA GLU A 17 -4.51 0.14 -1.48
C GLU A 17 -4.80 0.84 -0.14
N ARG A 18 -5.97 0.57 0.47
CA ARG A 18 -6.32 1.16 1.76
C ARG A 18 -5.37 0.70 2.86
N ALA A 19 -5.00 -0.58 2.90
CA ALA A 19 -4.06 -1.12 3.87
C ALA A 19 -2.67 -0.48 3.74
N VAL A 20 -2.15 -0.37 2.51
CA VAL A 20 -0.84 0.26 2.24
C VAL A 20 -0.85 1.75 2.60
N ARG A 21 -1.93 2.48 2.27
CA ARG A 21 -2.07 3.90 2.62
C ARG A 21 -2.08 4.12 4.13
N LYS A 22 -2.90 3.37 4.88
CA LYS A 22 -2.94 3.44 6.35
C LYS A 22 -1.55 3.26 6.96
N MET A 23 -0.82 2.22 6.54
CA MET A 23 0.54 1.94 7.02
C MET A 23 1.48 3.13 6.79
N TYR A 24 1.52 3.68 5.58
CA TYR A 24 2.42 4.80 5.27
C TYR A 24 2.07 6.07 6.06
N VAL A 25 0.78 6.35 6.28
CA VAL A 25 0.33 7.45 7.14
C VAL A 25 0.79 7.28 8.59
N GLU A 26 0.67 6.08 9.14
CA GLU A 26 1.13 5.79 10.51
C GLU A 26 2.65 5.94 10.65
N VAL A 27 3.41 5.42 9.69
CA VAL A 27 4.87 5.54 9.65
C VAL A 27 5.29 7.00 9.55
N ALA A 28 4.66 7.78 8.66
CA ALA A 28 4.98 9.19 8.49
C ALA A 28 4.75 9.95 9.82
N ARG A 29 3.60 9.70 10.47
CA ARG A 29 3.27 10.27 11.78
C ARG A 29 4.30 9.92 12.85
N GLU A 30 4.72 8.66 12.94
CA GLU A 30 5.76 8.21 13.87
C GLU A 30 7.12 8.87 13.63
N LEU A 31 7.41 9.19 12.37
CA LEU A 31 8.64 9.89 11.97
C LEU A 31 8.52 11.41 12.02
N GLY A 32 7.35 11.95 12.41
CA GLY A 32 7.12 13.38 12.60
C GLY A 32 6.90 14.17 11.30
N PHE A 33 6.41 13.53 10.23
CA PHE A 33 6.05 14.20 8.99
C PHE A 33 4.74 13.67 8.41
N GLU A 34 4.23 14.33 7.36
CA GLU A 34 3.03 13.91 6.64
C GLU A 34 3.37 13.61 5.18
N LEU A 35 2.65 12.65 4.60
CA LEU A 35 2.71 12.31 3.18
C LEU A 35 1.55 12.98 2.47
N ASP A 36 1.81 13.54 1.29
CA ASP A 36 0.79 14.17 0.46
C ASP A 36 0.10 13.17 -0.48
N GLU A 37 -1.02 13.59 -1.08
CA GLU A 37 -1.75 12.76 -2.05
C GLU A 37 -0.93 12.47 -3.31
N GLU A 38 0.00 13.35 -3.69
CA GLU A 38 0.91 13.12 -4.82
C GLU A 38 1.83 11.92 -4.57
N PHE A 39 2.28 11.73 -3.32
CA PHE A 39 3.03 10.54 -2.93
C PHE A 39 2.20 9.28 -3.14
N PHE A 40 0.96 9.25 -2.62
CA PHE A 40 0.11 8.06 -2.72
C PHE A 40 -0.28 7.74 -4.16
N THR A 41 -0.73 8.73 -4.92
CA THR A 41 -1.07 8.58 -6.34
C THR A 41 0.14 8.17 -7.18
N GLY A 42 1.35 8.62 -6.83
CA GLY A 42 2.57 8.26 -7.53
C GLY A 42 3.15 6.88 -7.20
N ILE A 43 2.73 6.24 -6.11
CA ILE A 43 3.18 4.88 -5.77
C ILE A 43 2.16 3.78 -6.10
N ILE A 44 0.86 4.09 -6.07
CA ILE A 44 -0.21 3.12 -6.39
C ILE A 44 -0.15 2.74 -7.87
N GLY A 45 -0.30 1.45 -8.17
CA GLY A 45 -0.25 0.92 -9.54
C GLY A 45 1.09 1.11 -10.28
N SER A 46 2.13 1.60 -9.59
CA SER A 46 3.41 1.97 -10.18
C SER A 46 4.46 0.87 -10.00
N THR A 47 5.45 0.84 -10.90
CA THR A 47 6.62 -0.01 -10.71
C THR A 47 7.54 0.59 -9.65
N LYS A 48 8.39 -0.22 -8.99
CA LYS A 48 9.39 0.27 -8.03
C LYS A 48 10.24 1.41 -8.59
N LYS A 49 10.61 1.34 -9.87
CA LYS A 49 11.41 2.38 -10.54
C LYS A 49 10.62 3.68 -10.69
N ALA A 50 9.34 3.61 -11.03
CA ALA A 50 8.47 4.78 -11.16
C ALA A 50 8.17 5.42 -9.80
N ALA A 51 7.96 4.60 -8.77
CA ALA A 51 7.71 5.04 -7.40
C ALA A 51 8.91 5.76 -6.76
N GLN A 52 10.14 5.47 -7.21
CA GLN A 52 11.36 5.96 -6.57
C GLN A 52 11.38 7.49 -6.44
N ALA A 53 10.90 8.22 -7.46
CA ALA A 53 10.84 9.68 -7.43
C ALA A 53 9.98 10.21 -6.26
N GLN A 54 8.93 9.48 -5.88
CA GLN A 54 8.11 9.84 -4.72
C GLN A 54 8.85 9.60 -3.41
N PHE A 55 9.59 8.50 -3.30
CA PHE A 55 10.41 8.22 -2.13
C PHE A 55 11.55 9.24 -1.96
N ASP A 56 12.11 9.77 -3.04
CA ASP A 56 13.21 10.75 -3.00
C ASP A 56 12.81 12.08 -2.35
N ARG A 57 11.51 12.41 -2.37
CA ARG A 57 10.92 13.57 -1.66
C ARG A 57 10.95 13.42 -0.14
N PHE A 58 11.07 12.19 0.38
CA PHE A 58 10.99 11.87 1.81
C PHE A 58 12.20 11.06 2.31
N PRO A 59 13.38 11.69 2.54
CA PRO A 59 14.60 11.00 2.97
C PRO A 59 14.47 10.21 4.28
N LEU A 60 13.65 10.70 5.22
CA LEU A 60 13.37 10.00 6.49
C LEU A 60 12.61 8.69 6.26
N LEU A 61 11.72 8.66 5.26
CA LEU A 61 11.04 7.43 4.87
C LEU A 61 12.04 6.43 4.29
N GLN A 62 12.93 6.87 3.40
CA GLN A 62 13.96 6.02 2.81
C GLN A 62 14.90 5.40 3.86
N LYS A 63 15.37 6.22 4.80
CA LYS A 63 16.26 5.77 5.88
C LYS A 63 15.64 4.67 6.75
N ASN A 64 14.31 4.61 6.80
CA ASN A 64 13.55 3.66 7.63
C ASN A 64 12.89 2.51 6.83
N MET A 65 13.20 2.34 5.53
CA MET A 65 12.57 1.34 4.65
C MET A 65 12.60 -0.10 5.19
N ALA A 66 13.66 -0.49 5.89
CA ALA A 66 13.76 -1.82 6.48
C ALA A 66 12.70 -2.05 7.57
N SER A 67 12.50 -1.07 8.46
CA SER A 67 11.48 -1.11 9.50
C SER A 67 10.07 -1.08 8.89
N ILE A 68 9.88 -0.24 7.88
CA ILE A 68 8.61 -0.12 7.15
C ILE A 68 8.23 -1.43 6.47
N THR A 69 9.20 -2.13 5.87
CA THR A 69 8.97 -3.44 5.24
C THR A 69 8.51 -4.49 6.25
N LYS A 70 9.05 -4.45 7.47
CA LYS A 70 8.62 -5.34 8.56
C LYS A 70 7.19 -5.00 9.00
N LYS A 71 6.92 -3.72 9.31
CA LYS A 71 5.60 -3.23 9.72
C LYS A 71 4.52 -3.50 8.67
N ARG A 72 4.87 -3.40 7.38
CA ARG A 72 3.99 -3.74 6.26
C ARG A 72 3.47 -5.18 6.34
N LYS A 73 4.35 -6.14 6.62
CA LYS A 73 3.94 -7.54 6.75
C LYS A 73 2.96 -7.72 7.90
N GLU A 74 3.27 -7.15 9.06
CA GLU A 74 2.43 -7.24 10.26
C GLU A 74 1.03 -6.66 10.00
N ILE A 75 0.93 -5.49 9.36
CA ILE A 75 -0.35 -4.86 9.02
C ILE A 75 -1.13 -5.69 8.01
N VAL A 76 -0.49 -6.20 6.95
CA VAL A 76 -1.18 -7.00 5.94
C VAL A 76 -1.73 -8.31 6.54
N TYR A 77 -0.95 -9.00 7.36
CA TYR A 77 -1.45 -10.20 8.05
C TYR A 77 -2.61 -9.87 8.99
N ASN A 78 -2.50 -8.78 9.74
CA ASN A 78 -3.59 -8.35 10.62
C ASN A 78 -4.87 -7.97 9.86
N GLU A 79 -4.75 -7.29 8.72
CA GLU A 79 -5.91 -6.97 7.86
C GLU A 79 -6.53 -8.25 7.26
N ILE A 80 -5.71 -9.22 6.84
CA ILE A 80 -6.19 -10.54 6.38
C ILE A 80 -6.96 -11.28 7.48
N ASP A 81 -6.40 -11.35 8.69
CA ASP A 81 -6.96 -12.16 9.77
C ASP A 81 -8.16 -11.50 10.46
N ASN A 82 -8.18 -10.16 10.52
CA ASN A 82 -9.10 -9.42 11.38
C ASN A 82 -9.99 -8.41 10.66
N ASN A 83 -9.77 -8.12 9.37
CA ASN A 83 -10.62 -7.20 8.61
C ASN A 83 -11.41 -7.94 7.50
N PRO A 84 -12.70 -8.27 7.71
CA PRO A 84 -13.51 -8.92 6.68
C PRO A 84 -13.73 -8.04 5.44
N ASP A 85 -13.55 -6.72 5.55
CA ASP A 85 -13.62 -5.77 4.41
C ASP A 85 -12.31 -5.73 3.61
N PHE A 86 -11.25 -6.41 4.06
CA PHE A 86 -10.01 -6.54 3.30
C PHE A 86 -10.25 -7.28 1.98
N TYR A 87 -11.23 -8.19 1.97
CA TYR A 87 -11.71 -8.87 0.79
C TYR A 87 -12.93 -8.14 0.21
N HIS A 88 -12.90 -7.86 -1.10
CA HIS A 88 -14.06 -7.30 -1.78
C HIS A 88 -15.12 -8.40 -1.97
N ASN A 89 -16.14 -8.41 -1.10
CA ASN A 89 -17.21 -9.42 -1.08
C ASN A 89 -18.28 -9.25 -2.17
N HIS A 90 -17.92 -8.71 -3.35
CA HIS A 90 -18.89 -8.29 -4.38
C HIS A 90 -18.77 -9.04 -5.73
N LEU A 91 -18.15 -10.22 -5.74
CA LEU A 91 -18.08 -11.09 -6.93
C LEU A 91 -18.96 -12.32 -6.77
#